data_AF-A0A428XSE9-F1
#
_entry.id   AF-A0A428XSE9-F1
#
_cell.length_a   1.000
_cell.length_b   1.000
_cell.length_c   1.000
_cell.angle_alpha   90.00
_cell.angle_beta   90.00
_cell.angle_gamma   90.00
#
_symmetry.space_group_name_H-M   'P 1'
#
loop_
_entity.id
_entity.type
_entity.pdbx_description
1 polymer ?
#
loop_
_entity_poly.entity_id
_entity_poly.type
_entity_poly.pdbx_seq_one_letter_code
_entity_poly.pdbx_strand_id
1 'polypeptide(L)'
;MTGRHPATAAQRTDLLHRMLLLRHSPEPAADLGEGDEAVAVGLRCALGPADTLVPAHRRDGPALAVELAHDDVLRHRSAVVVCFVGAHGTPGLATTLDHAIEDRLPVLFCCADQHDAHPAGAEALQTETVDGTDVEAVALAALTAVHPVRAGAGPRLLHFRTYAQHTEPLHDPIRILADRMRTDHQLDDNALAAIEKHVAAEVGGLRSR
;
A
#
# COMPACT_ATOMS: atom_id res chain seq x y z
N MET A 1 4.74 -24.49 -8.22
CA MET A 1 4.45 -23.66 -9.41
C MET A 1 3.03 -23.12 -9.28
N THR A 2 2.83 -22.09 -8.47
CA THR A 2 1.57 -21.33 -8.41
C THR A 2 1.56 -20.44 -9.65
N GLY A 3 0.67 -20.72 -10.59
CA GLY A 3 0.53 -19.95 -11.82
C GLY A 3 0.13 -18.51 -11.49
N ARG A 4 1.10 -17.60 -11.56
CA ARG A 4 0.87 -16.16 -11.52
C ARG A 4 0.10 -15.80 -12.79
N HIS A 5 -1.20 -15.56 -12.68
CA HIS A 5 -1.92 -14.96 -13.79
C HIS A 5 -1.58 -13.46 -13.82
N PRO A 6 -1.00 -12.94 -14.92
CA PRO A 6 -0.79 -11.52 -15.07
C PRO A 6 -2.15 -10.79 -14.99
N ALA A 7 -2.17 -9.56 -14.47
CA ALA A 7 -3.42 -8.81 -14.40
C ALA A 7 -4.00 -8.63 -15.81
N THR A 8 -5.32 -8.71 -15.90
CA THR A 8 -6.04 -8.46 -17.15
C THR A 8 -5.94 -6.99 -17.55
N ALA A 9 -6.17 -6.69 -18.82
CA ALA A 9 -6.19 -5.30 -19.32
C ALA A 9 -7.15 -4.42 -18.51
N ALA A 10 -8.35 -4.93 -18.19
CA ALA A 10 -9.34 -4.22 -17.38
C ALA A 10 -8.85 -3.92 -15.95
N GLN A 11 -8.16 -4.88 -15.31
CA GLN A 11 -7.57 -4.66 -13.99
C GLN A 11 -6.49 -3.59 -14.04
N ARG A 12 -5.63 -3.60 -15.06
CA ARG A 12 -4.58 -2.58 -15.22
C ARG A 12 -5.17 -1.20 -15.49
N THR A 13 -6.25 -1.10 -16.27
CA THR A 13 -6.98 0.16 -16.46
C THR A 13 -7.54 0.70 -15.14
N ASP A 14 -8.14 -0.14 -14.29
CA ASP A 14 -8.63 0.27 -12.96
C ASP A 14 -7.48 0.73 -12.05
N LEU A 15 -6.36 0.01 -12.03
CA LEU A 15 -5.16 0.40 -11.28
C LEU A 15 -4.62 1.76 -11.76
N LEU A 16 -4.48 1.94 -13.08
CA LEU A 16 -4.01 3.19 -13.67
C LEU A 16 -4.93 4.37 -13.33
N HIS A 17 -6.25 4.17 -13.46
CA HIS A 17 -7.25 5.17 -13.11
C HIS A 17 -7.14 5.60 -11.65
N ARG A 18 -7.03 4.65 -10.71
CA ARG A 18 -6.90 4.94 -9.28
C ARG A 18 -5.61 5.68 -8.95
N MET A 19 -4.48 5.31 -9.57
CA MET A 19 -3.21 6.03 -9.34
C MET A 19 -3.31 7.48 -9.83
N LEU A 20 -3.91 7.71 -11.01
CA LEU A 20 -4.16 9.06 -11.52
C LEU A 20 -5.09 9.87 -10.61
N LEU A 21 -6.16 9.26 -10.08
CA LEU A 21 -7.02 9.91 -9.09
C LEU A 21 -6.22 10.34 -7.86
N LEU A 22 -5.36 9.48 -7.32
CA LEU A 22 -4.54 9.82 -6.16
C LEU A 22 -3.59 10.98 -6.46
N ARG A 23 -2.89 10.94 -7.60
CA ARG A 23 -1.96 12.01 -8.00
C ARG A 23 -2.63 13.38 -8.15
N HIS A 24 -3.88 13.40 -8.57
CA HIS A 24 -4.64 14.64 -8.75
C HIS A 24 -5.51 15.02 -7.55
N SER A 25 -5.58 14.15 -6.53
CA SER A 25 -6.36 14.41 -5.32
C SER A 25 -5.69 15.51 -4.47
N PRO A 26 -6.47 16.45 -3.90
CA PRO A 26 -5.94 17.50 -3.04
C PRO A 26 -5.46 16.99 -1.67
N GLU A 27 -5.94 15.82 -1.25
CA GLU A 27 -5.61 15.19 0.03
C GLU A 27 -4.73 13.95 -0.23
N PRO A 28 -3.55 13.81 0.41
CA PRO A 28 -2.70 12.65 0.23
C PRO A 28 -3.38 11.41 0.81
N ALA A 29 -3.58 10.37 0.00
CA ALA A 29 -4.09 9.10 0.49
C ALA A 29 -3.03 8.45 1.41
N ALA A 30 -3.37 8.32 2.69
CA ALA A 30 -2.52 7.68 3.71
C ALA A 30 -1.17 8.35 3.97
N ASP A 31 -1.03 9.65 3.66
CA ASP A 31 0.22 10.43 3.80
C ASP A 31 1.43 9.87 3.04
N LEU A 32 1.17 9.02 2.04
CA LEU A 32 2.17 8.61 1.07
C LEU A 32 2.38 9.75 0.06
N GLY A 33 3.63 9.96 -0.34
CA GLY A 33 4.02 11.11 -1.14
C GLY A 33 3.70 10.96 -2.62
N GLU A 34 3.99 12.01 -3.39
CA GLU A 34 4.04 11.92 -4.85
C GLU A 34 5.03 10.82 -5.23
N GLY A 35 4.58 9.80 -5.97
CA GLY A 35 5.39 8.62 -6.34
C GLY A 35 5.05 7.34 -5.62
N ASP A 36 4.27 7.40 -4.55
CA ASP A 36 3.86 6.21 -3.80
C ASP A 36 2.47 5.71 -4.23
N GLU A 37 1.95 6.16 -5.38
CA GLU A 37 0.59 5.80 -5.83
C GLU A 37 0.43 4.30 -6.03
N ALA A 38 1.47 3.62 -6.52
CA ALA A 38 1.48 2.18 -6.65
C ALA A 38 1.34 1.48 -5.29
N VAL A 39 2.05 1.96 -4.26
CA VAL A 39 1.93 1.45 -2.88
C VAL A 39 0.51 1.67 -2.37
N ALA A 40 0.01 2.90 -2.46
CA ALA A 40 -1.31 3.27 -1.95
C ALA A 40 -2.45 2.47 -2.62
N VAL A 41 -2.44 2.39 -3.96
CA VAL A 41 -3.46 1.67 -4.74
C VAL A 41 -3.32 0.17 -4.55
N GLY A 42 -2.11 -0.37 -4.69
CA GLY A 42 -1.86 -1.81 -4.61
C GLY A 42 -2.20 -2.37 -3.23
N LEU A 43 -1.81 -1.67 -2.14
CA LEU A 43 -2.19 -2.05 -0.78
C LEU A 43 -3.71 -2.06 -0.62
N ARG A 44 -4.41 -1.03 -1.13
CA ARG A 44 -5.87 -0.93 -1.04
C ARG A 44 -6.59 -2.07 -1.75
N CYS A 45 -6.02 -2.65 -2.80
CA CYS A 45 -6.60 -3.82 -3.49
C CYS A 45 -6.69 -5.07 -2.59
N ALA A 46 -5.89 -5.15 -1.52
CA ALA A 46 -5.90 -6.27 -0.59
C ALA A 46 -6.86 -6.08 0.59
N LEU A 47 -7.40 -4.88 0.78
CA LEU A 47 -8.19 -4.52 1.95
C LEU A 47 -9.70 -4.61 1.67
N GLY A 48 -10.42 -5.20 2.62
CA GLY A 48 -11.87 -5.24 2.66
C GLY A 48 -12.46 -4.07 3.46
N PRO A 49 -13.80 -3.94 3.46
CA PRO A 49 -14.50 -2.82 4.11
C PRO A 49 -14.40 -2.80 5.64
N ALA A 50 -13.99 -3.91 6.25
CA ALA A 50 -13.77 -4.01 7.70
C ALA A 50 -12.33 -3.67 8.11
N ASP A 51 -11.41 -3.56 7.16
CA ASP A 51 -10.00 -3.30 7.46
C ASP A 51 -9.77 -1.83 7.73
N THR A 52 -8.80 -1.58 8.61
CA THR A 52 -8.43 -0.22 9.00
C THR A 52 -7.05 0.10 8.47
N LEU A 53 -6.89 1.28 7.86
CA LEU A 53 -5.59 1.84 7.53
C LEU A 53 -5.30 3.01 8.47
N VAL A 54 -4.29 2.85 9.34
CA VAL A 54 -3.84 3.90 10.26
C VAL A 54 -3.08 4.97 9.45
N PRO A 55 -3.39 6.28 9.62
CA PRO A 55 -2.67 7.36 8.94
C PRO A 55 -1.17 7.34 9.25
N ALA A 56 -0.32 7.49 8.23
CA ALA A 56 1.12 7.32 8.35
C ALA A 56 1.83 8.46 9.11
N HIS A 57 1.23 9.66 9.16
CA HIS A 57 1.81 10.81 9.90
C HIS A 57 1.75 10.68 11.44
N ARG A 58 1.07 9.65 11.97
CA ARG A 58 0.91 9.47 13.41
C ARG A 58 2.15 8.83 14.04
N ARG A 59 2.82 9.57 14.93
CA ARG A 59 3.97 9.08 15.70
C ARG A 59 3.64 7.88 16.58
N ASP A 60 2.40 7.78 17.03
CA ASP A 60 1.85 6.67 17.82
C ASP A 60 1.10 5.63 16.96
N GLY A 61 1.24 5.68 15.63
CA GLY A 61 0.57 4.79 14.69
C GLY A 61 0.71 3.31 15.02
N PRO A 62 1.91 2.78 15.32
CA PRO A 62 2.10 1.37 15.65
C PRO A 62 1.35 0.94 16.92
N ALA A 63 1.39 1.77 17.96
CA ALA A 63 0.68 1.48 19.21
C ALA A 63 -0.84 1.48 18.99
N LEU A 64 -1.35 2.48 18.26
CA LEU A 64 -2.76 2.53 17.88
C LEU A 64 -3.18 1.33 17.03
N ALA A 65 -2.33 0.90 16.09
CA ALA A 65 -2.64 -0.24 15.24
C ALA A 65 -2.82 -1.53 16.05
N VAL A 66 -1.93 -1.73 17.04
CA VAL A 66 -2.01 -2.84 18.00
C VAL A 66 -3.27 -2.74 18.85
N GLU A 67 -3.61 -1.57 19.38
CA GLU A 67 -4.83 -1.35 20.16
C GLU A 67 -6.10 -1.66 19.37
N LEU A 68 -6.19 -1.15 18.12
CA LEU A 68 -7.33 -1.39 17.24
C LEU A 68 -7.45 -2.87 16.87
N ALA A 69 -6.33 -3.53 16.58
CA ALA A 69 -6.34 -4.96 16.27
C ALA A 69 -6.77 -5.81 17.47
N HIS A 70 -6.34 -5.45 18.68
CA HIS A 70 -6.84 -6.07 19.92
C HIS A 70 -8.36 -5.92 20.07
N ASP A 71 -8.89 -4.70 19.88
CA ASP A 71 -10.31 -4.44 19.99
C ASP A 71 -11.12 -5.25 18.95
N ASP A 72 -10.62 -5.36 17.72
CA ASP A 72 -11.25 -6.20 16.69
C ASP A 72 -11.20 -7.69 17.05
N VAL A 73 -10.10 -8.19 17.63
CA VAL A 73 -9.99 -9.58 18.13
C VAL A 73 -10.98 -9.83 19.27
N LEU A 74 -11.09 -8.92 20.24
CA LEU A 74 -12.04 -9.02 21.36
C LEU A 74 -13.50 -8.98 20.87
N ARG A 75 -13.76 -8.26 19.78
CA ARG A 75 -15.08 -8.18 19.14
C ARG A 75 -15.34 -9.30 18.13
N HIS A 76 -14.43 -10.26 18.00
CA HIS A 76 -14.49 -11.36 17.03
C HIS A 76 -14.69 -10.89 15.58
N ARG A 77 -14.06 -9.78 15.20
CA ARG A 77 -14.08 -9.24 13.85
C ARG A 77 -12.95 -9.82 13.03
N SER A 78 -13.26 -10.25 11.81
CA SER A 78 -12.25 -10.70 10.84
C SER A 78 -11.69 -9.50 10.05
N ALA A 79 -11.03 -8.60 10.76
CA ALA A 79 -10.43 -7.37 10.22
C ALA A 79 -8.90 -7.43 10.33
N VAL A 80 -8.23 -6.72 9.42
CA VAL A 80 -6.79 -6.45 9.47
C VAL A 80 -6.57 -4.97 9.68
N VAL A 81 -5.64 -4.63 10.57
CA VAL A 81 -5.19 -3.25 10.75
C VAL A 81 -3.86 -3.08 10.03
N VAL A 82 -3.78 -2.08 9.17
CA VAL A 82 -2.57 -1.74 8.42
C VAL A 82 -1.96 -0.46 9.00
N CYS A 83 -0.65 -0.46 9.20
CA CYS A 83 0.07 0.70 9.74
C CYS A 83 1.39 0.91 9.03
N PHE A 84 1.68 2.15 8.64
CA PHE A 84 2.99 2.53 8.16
C PHE A 84 3.96 2.82 9.30
N VAL A 85 5.20 2.36 9.16
CA VAL A 85 6.34 2.66 10.03
C VAL A 85 7.45 3.28 9.20
N GLY A 86 8.03 4.37 9.70
CA GLY A 86 9.20 4.98 9.05
C GLY A 86 10.44 4.09 9.20
N ALA A 87 11.39 4.19 8.27
CA ALA A 87 12.62 3.40 8.27
C ALA A 87 13.47 3.54 9.55
N HIS A 88 13.41 4.70 10.21
CA HIS A 88 14.11 4.92 11.49
C HIS A 88 13.37 4.35 12.71
N GLY A 89 12.20 3.75 12.50
CA GLY A 89 11.31 3.31 13.57
C GLY A 89 10.74 4.49 14.37
N THR A 90 10.01 4.14 15.43
CA THR A 90 9.52 5.08 16.44
C THR A 90 9.98 4.62 17.82
N PRO A 91 10.20 5.53 18.79
CA PRO A 91 10.50 5.12 20.16
C PRO A 91 9.46 4.12 20.69
N GLY A 92 9.92 3.00 21.23
CA GLY A 92 9.03 1.93 21.73
C GLY A 92 8.46 1.00 20.66
N LEU A 93 8.89 1.12 19.38
CA LEU A 93 8.42 0.25 18.31
C LEU A 93 8.70 -1.23 18.62
N ALA A 94 9.92 -1.60 19.00
CA ALA A 94 10.26 -2.99 19.31
C ALA A 94 9.32 -3.61 20.35
N THR A 95 9.10 -2.91 21.47
CA THR A 95 8.16 -3.33 22.50
C THR A 95 6.73 -3.45 21.98
N THR A 96 6.29 -2.51 21.14
CA THR A 96 4.95 -2.57 20.51
C THR A 96 4.80 -3.81 19.63
N LEU A 97 5.84 -4.14 18.87
CA LEU A 97 5.85 -5.30 17.99
C LEU A 97 5.91 -6.61 18.77
N ASP A 98 6.67 -6.66 19.87
CA ASP A 98 6.73 -7.82 20.75
C ASP A 98 5.34 -8.21 21.27
N HIS A 99 4.55 -7.24 21.73
CA HIS A 99 3.16 -7.49 22.16
C HIS A 99 2.29 -7.99 20.99
N ALA A 100 2.39 -7.36 19.82
CA ALA A 100 1.63 -7.77 18.64
C ALA A 100 1.95 -9.21 18.20
N ILE A 101 3.22 -9.61 18.32
CA ILE A 101 3.70 -10.96 18.01
C ILE A 101 3.20 -11.96 19.05
N GLU A 102 3.35 -11.65 20.34
CA GLU A 102 2.92 -12.51 21.45
C GLU A 102 1.43 -12.85 21.35
N ASP A 103 0.61 -11.83 21.10
CA ASP A 103 -0.85 -11.99 20.98
C ASP A 103 -1.31 -12.42 19.58
N ARG A 104 -0.39 -12.58 18.63
CA ARG A 104 -0.66 -12.92 17.22
C ARG A 104 -1.72 -12.03 16.58
N LEU A 105 -1.61 -10.72 16.80
CA LEU A 105 -2.59 -9.76 16.32
C LEU A 105 -2.63 -9.65 14.79
N PRO A 106 -3.81 -9.37 14.20
CA PRO A 106 -3.97 -9.23 12.76
C PRO A 106 -3.51 -7.84 12.27
N VAL A 107 -2.22 -7.53 12.46
CA VAL A 107 -1.61 -6.26 12.03
C VAL A 107 -0.65 -6.49 10.86
N LEU A 108 -0.85 -5.75 9.76
CA LEU A 108 0.12 -5.63 8.69
C LEU A 108 0.88 -4.32 8.85
N PHE A 109 2.14 -4.41 9.26
CA PHE A 109 3.04 -3.27 9.23
C PHE A 109 3.55 -3.06 7.81
N CYS A 110 3.68 -1.81 7.41
CA CYS A 110 4.18 -1.40 6.11
C CYS A 110 5.32 -0.41 6.29
N CYS A 111 6.33 -0.45 5.44
CA CYS A 111 7.35 0.58 5.38
C CYS A 111 7.61 0.93 3.92
N ALA A 112 7.69 2.21 3.61
CA ALA A 112 8.04 2.71 2.29
C ALA A 112 9.30 3.56 2.42
N ASP A 113 10.42 3.05 1.89
CA ASP A 113 11.70 3.75 1.90
C ASP A 113 12.58 3.33 0.71
N GLN A 114 13.60 4.12 0.43
CA GLN A 114 14.58 3.86 -0.63
C GLN A 114 15.64 2.81 -0.26
N HIS A 115 15.77 2.48 1.03
CA HIS A 115 16.77 1.53 1.52
C HIS A 115 16.13 0.17 1.81
N ASP A 116 16.76 -0.92 1.37
CA ASP A 116 16.31 -2.29 1.65
C ASP A 116 16.57 -2.75 3.11
N ALA A 117 16.48 -1.81 4.07
CA ALA A 117 16.70 -2.07 5.48
C ALA A 117 15.37 -2.26 6.21
N HIS A 118 15.35 -3.17 7.19
CA HIS A 118 14.23 -3.23 8.12
C HIS A 118 14.11 -1.90 8.89
N PRO A 119 12.88 -1.44 9.18
CA PRO A 119 12.67 -0.39 10.16
C PRO A 119 13.38 -0.77 11.46
N ALA A 120 14.13 0.16 12.04
CA ALA A 120 14.82 -0.10 13.30
C ALA A 120 13.82 -0.55 14.39
N GLY A 121 14.07 -1.71 15.00
CA GLY A 121 13.18 -2.32 15.99
C GLY A 121 12.09 -3.25 15.43
N ALA A 122 12.04 -3.47 14.11
CA ALA A 122 11.11 -4.38 13.44
C ALA A 122 11.76 -5.67 12.92
N GLU A 123 12.95 -6.02 13.44
CA GLU A 123 13.74 -7.17 12.99
C GLU A 123 13.08 -8.52 13.33
N ALA A 124 12.17 -8.54 14.31
CA ALA A 124 11.45 -9.74 14.73
C ALA A 124 10.28 -10.13 13.80
N LEU A 125 9.84 -9.24 12.92
CA LEU A 125 8.71 -9.50 12.01
C LEU A 125 9.14 -10.29 10.77
N GLN A 126 8.21 -11.12 10.26
CA GLN A 126 8.36 -11.69 8.92
C GLN A 126 8.21 -10.58 7.89
N THR A 127 9.29 -10.33 7.13
CA THR A 127 9.36 -9.24 6.16
C THR A 127 9.45 -9.75 4.74
N GLU A 128 8.64 -9.17 3.86
CA GLU A 128 8.76 -9.30 2.41
C GLU A 128 9.10 -7.91 1.84
N THR A 129 10.09 -7.85 0.95
CA THR A 129 10.44 -6.62 0.23
C THR A 129 9.91 -6.69 -1.20
N VAL A 130 9.21 -5.66 -1.63
CA VAL A 130 8.63 -5.53 -2.97
C VAL A 130 9.04 -4.20 -3.61
N ASP A 131 9.13 -4.19 -4.93
CA ASP A 131 9.27 -2.95 -5.69
C ASP A 131 8.00 -2.10 -5.52
N GLY A 132 8.12 -0.97 -4.84
CA GLY A 132 7.01 -0.07 -4.55
C GLY A 132 6.48 0.67 -5.78
N THR A 133 7.21 0.65 -6.90
CA THR A 133 6.81 1.30 -8.16
C THR A 133 6.00 0.40 -9.08
N ASP A 134 6.02 -0.92 -8.85
CA ASP A 134 5.23 -1.89 -9.61
C ASP A 134 3.92 -2.18 -8.88
N VAL A 135 2.85 -1.48 -9.24
CA VAL A 135 1.53 -1.63 -8.61
C VAL A 135 0.98 -3.05 -8.67
N GLU A 136 1.30 -3.84 -9.72
CA GLU A 136 0.87 -5.23 -9.80
C GLU A 136 1.63 -6.10 -8.79
N ALA A 137 2.92 -5.82 -8.57
CA ALA A 137 3.73 -6.48 -7.55
C ALA A 137 3.26 -6.09 -6.14
N VAL A 138 3.04 -4.80 -5.87
CA VAL A 138 2.49 -4.30 -4.60
C VAL A 138 1.15 -4.97 -4.31
N ALA A 139 0.21 -4.96 -5.25
CA ALA A 139 -1.12 -5.54 -5.06
C ALA A 139 -1.05 -7.03 -4.72
N LEU A 140 -0.18 -7.78 -5.42
CA LEU A 140 0.03 -9.19 -5.13
C LEU A 140 0.64 -9.40 -3.74
N ALA A 141 1.70 -8.66 -3.40
CA ALA A 141 2.39 -8.79 -2.11
C ALA A 141 1.47 -8.41 -0.94
N ALA A 142 0.66 -7.37 -1.11
CA ALA A 142 -0.35 -7.00 -0.13
C ALA A 142 -1.39 -8.10 0.05
N LEU A 143 -1.90 -8.70 -1.04
CA LEU A 143 -2.84 -9.83 -0.98
C LEU A 143 -2.24 -11.05 -0.27
N THR A 144 -0.99 -11.40 -0.58
CA THR A 144 -0.29 -12.53 0.03
C THR A 144 0.06 -12.30 1.50
N ALA A 145 0.30 -11.05 1.90
CA ALA A 145 0.56 -10.69 3.29
C ALA A 145 -0.72 -10.60 4.14
N VAL A 146 -1.79 -9.98 3.62
CA VAL A 146 -3.07 -9.81 4.33
C VAL A 146 -3.74 -11.15 4.63
N HIS A 147 -3.67 -12.11 3.70
CA HIS A 147 -4.35 -13.40 3.86
C HIS A 147 -3.95 -14.16 5.16
N PRO A 148 -2.67 -14.46 5.43
CA PRO A 148 -2.25 -15.11 6.67
C PRO A 148 -2.44 -14.23 7.90
N VAL A 149 -2.25 -12.91 7.81
CA VAL A 149 -2.49 -11.97 8.92
C VAL A 149 -3.94 -12.06 9.37
N ARG A 150 -4.89 -12.01 8.43
CA ARG A 150 -6.32 -12.18 8.69
C ARG A 150 -6.67 -13.55 9.26
N ALA A 151 -5.93 -14.59 8.86
CA ALA A 151 -6.10 -15.95 9.37
C ALA A 151 -5.51 -16.18 10.77
N GLY A 152 -4.94 -15.16 11.43
CA GLY A 152 -4.38 -15.27 12.77
C GLY A 152 -2.97 -15.85 12.82
N ALA A 153 -2.21 -15.74 11.73
CA ALA A 153 -0.79 -16.11 11.70
C ALA A 153 0.11 -15.10 12.44
N GLY A 154 -0.47 -14.01 12.97
CA GLY A 154 0.24 -12.93 13.62
C GLY A 154 0.68 -11.83 12.67
N PRO A 155 1.37 -10.81 13.21
CA PRO A 155 1.74 -9.63 12.45
C PRO A 155 2.86 -9.91 11.43
N ARG A 156 2.90 -9.10 10.38
CA ARG A 156 3.91 -9.15 9.32
C ARG A 156 4.37 -7.75 8.95
N LEU A 157 5.52 -7.66 8.27
CA LEU A 157 6.01 -6.44 7.66
C LEU A 157 6.05 -6.59 6.13
N LEU A 158 5.52 -5.60 5.41
CA LEU A 158 5.70 -5.46 3.98
C LEU A 158 6.53 -4.21 3.71
N HIS A 159 7.71 -4.39 3.13
CA HIS A 159 8.64 -3.32 2.80
C HIS A 159 8.51 -2.96 1.31
N PHE A 160 8.09 -1.73 1.05
CA PHE A 160 8.00 -1.14 -0.28
C PHE A 160 9.26 -0.34 -0.55
N ARG A 161 10.06 -0.78 -1.52
CA ARG A 161 11.19 0.00 -1.99
C ARG A 161 10.68 1.13 -2.88
N THR A 162 10.78 2.37 -2.43
CA THR A 162 10.25 3.55 -3.12
C THR A 162 11.37 4.52 -3.50
N TYR A 163 11.06 5.48 -4.37
CA TYR A 163 12.04 6.40 -4.94
C TYR A 163 11.49 7.81 -4.93
N ALA A 164 12.33 8.80 -4.57
CA ALA A 164 11.91 10.19 -4.61
C ALA A 164 11.71 10.65 -6.06
N GLN A 165 10.47 10.92 -6.46
CA GLN A 165 10.13 11.26 -7.85
C GLN A 165 10.88 12.48 -8.40
N HIS A 166 11.13 13.49 -7.56
CA HIS A 166 11.86 14.68 -7.98
C HIS A 166 13.33 14.39 -8.33
N THR A 167 13.87 13.28 -7.85
CA THR A 167 15.26 12.87 -8.07
C THR A 167 15.36 11.74 -9.10
N GLU A 168 14.35 10.87 -9.16
CA GLU A 168 14.35 9.66 -9.98
C GLU A 168 13.05 9.52 -10.82
N PRO A 169 12.80 10.41 -11.79
CA PRO A 169 11.54 10.44 -12.56
C PRO A 169 11.30 9.20 -13.43
N LEU A 170 12.32 8.38 -13.66
CA LEU A 170 12.19 7.08 -14.32
C LEU A 170 11.47 6.03 -13.45
N HIS A 171 11.34 6.28 -12.15
CA HIS A 171 10.67 5.42 -11.17
C HIS A 171 9.22 5.86 -10.89
N ASP A 172 8.59 6.58 -11.82
CA ASP A 172 7.18 6.95 -11.72
C ASP A 172 6.27 5.73 -11.96
N PRO A 173 5.48 5.27 -10.96
CA PRO A 173 4.62 4.10 -11.09
C PRO A 173 3.56 4.21 -12.19
N ILE A 174 3.02 5.42 -12.42
CA ILE A 174 2.00 5.64 -13.45
C ILE A 174 2.61 5.44 -14.84
N ARG A 175 3.82 5.99 -15.05
CA ARG A 175 4.56 5.83 -16.30
C ARG A 175 4.94 4.38 -16.54
N ILE A 176 5.47 3.69 -15.51
CA ILE A 176 5.87 2.29 -15.60
C ILE A 176 4.68 1.40 -16.02
N LEU A 177 3.51 1.57 -15.38
CA LEU A 177 2.33 0.79 -15.76
C LEU A 177 1.84 1.16 -17.17
N ALA A 178 1.77 2.45 -17.52
CA ALA A 178 1.31 2.89 -18.83
C ALA A 178 2.21 2.35 -19.95
N ASP A 179 3.53 2.39 -19.79
CA ASP A 179 4.49 1.88 -20.77
C ASP A 179 4.39 0.35 -20.92
N ARG A 180 4.15 -0.38 -19.82
CA ARG A 180 3.83 -1.81 -19.84
C ARG A 180 2.54 -2.09 -20.62
N MET A 181 1.46 -1.35 -20.34
CA MET A 181 0.20 -1.50 -21.05
C MET A 181 0.30 -1.17 -22.55
N ARG A 182 1.11 -0.17 -22.93
CA ARG A 182 1.39 0.14 -24.34
C ARG A 182 2.11 -1.00 -25.04
N THR A 183 3.14 -1.55 -24.39
CA THR A 183 3.91 -2.69 -24.90
C THR A 183 3.02 -3.91 -25.13
N ASP A 184 2.06 -4.12 -24.22
CA ASP A 184 1.09 -5.23 -24.31
C ASP A 184 -0.12 -4.91 -25.21
N HIS A 185 -0.13 -3.77 -25.92
CA HIS A 185 -1.24 -3.29 -26.77
C HIS A 185 -2.59 -3.14 -26.03
N GLN A 186 -2.55 -2.82 -24.73
CA GLN A 186 -3.71 -2.62 -23.86
C GLN A 186 -4.06 -1.14 -23.67
N LEU A 187 -3.15 -0.24 -24.03
CA LEU A 187 -3.30 1.20 -23.89
C LEU A 187 -2.69 1.91 -25.10
N ASP A 188 -3.43 2.86 -25.65
CA ASP A 188 -2.93 3.84 -26.61
C ASP A 188 -3.11 5.26 -26.06
N ASP A 189 -2.61 6.26 -26.78
CA ASP A 189 -2.65 7.65 -26.31
C ASP A 189 -4.07 8.22 -26.22
N ASN A 190 -5.01 7.73 -27.05
CA ASN A 190 -6.41 8.15 -26.98
C ASN A 190 -7.09 7.59 -25.73
N ALA A 191 -6.84 6.32 -25.42
CA ALA A 191 -7.35 5.66 -24.23
C ALA A 191 -6.78 6.30 -22.96
N LEU A 192 -5.47 6.60 -22.92
CA LEU A 192 -4.85 7.30 -21.79
C LEU A 192 -5.47 8.69 -21.60
N ALA A 193 -5.59 9.48 -22.66
CA ALA A 193 -6.21 10.81 -22.59
C ALA A 193 -7.67 10.75 -22.12
N ALA A 194 -8.41 9.69 -22.48
CA ALA A 194 -9.77 9.48 -22.01
C ALA A 194 -9.83 9.18 -20.49
N ILE A 195 -8.90 8.36 -19.98
CA ILE A 195 -8.77 8.07 -18.55
C ILE A 195 -8.43 9.36 -17.79
N GLU A 196 -7.42 10.10 -18.22
CA GLU A 196 -7.00 11.37 -17.60
C GLU A 196 -8.13 12.40 -17.58
N LYS A 197 -8.88 12.51 -18.69
CA LYS A 197 -10.04 13.41 -18.76
C LYS A 197 -11.13 13.02 -17.76
N HIS A 198 -11.38 11.71 -17.58
CA HIS A 198 -12.36 11.22 -16.62
C HIS A 198 -11.94 11.57 -15.18
N VAL A 199 -10.67 11.31 -14.85
CA VAL A 199 -10.06 11.65 -13.56
C VAL A 199 -10.16 13.15 -13.27
N ALA A 200 -9.83 13.99 -14.24
CA ALA A 200 -9.92 15.45 -14.08
C ALA A 200 -11.36 15.92 -13.80
N ALA A 201 -12.35 15.30 -14.44
CA ALA A 201 -13.76 15.61 -14.18
C ALA A 201 -14.19 15.19 -12.76
N GLU A 202 -13.75 14.03 -12.29
CA GLU A 202 -14.04 13.52 -10.94
C GLU A 202 -13.44 14.41 -9.85
N VAL A 203 -12.16 14.73 -9.97
CA VAL A 203 -11.45 15.62 -9.03
C VAL A 203 -12.07 17.03 -9.03
N GLY A 204 -12.43 17.56 -10.21
CA GLY A 204 -13.14 18.84 -10.30
C GLY A 204 -14.49 18.84 -9.59
N GLY A 205 -15.23 17.72 -9.65
CA GLY A 205 -16.48 17.53 -8.93
C GLY A 205 -16.31 17.49 -7.40
N LEU A 206 -15.22 16.90 -6.90
CA LEU A 206 -14.88 16.87 -5.47
C LEU A 206 -14.52 18.26 -4.91
N ARG A 207 -13.83 19.09 -5.71
CA ARG A 207 -13.45 20.46 -5.32
C ARG A 207 -14.61 21.46 -5.31
N SER A 208 -15.73 21.12 -5.94
CA SER A 208 -16.90 22.00 -6.11
C SER A 208 -17.99 21.76 -5.06
N ARG A 209 -17.77 20.84 -4.12
CA ARG A 209 -18.66 20.48 -3.01
C ARG A 209 -18.14 21.03 -1.70
#